data_AF-A0A938Y193-F1
#
_entry.id   AF-A0A938Y193-F1
#
_cell.length_a   1.000
_cell.length_b   1.000
_cell.length_c   1.000
_cell.angle_alpha   90.00
_cell.angle_beta   90.00
_cell.angle_gamma   90.00
#
_symmetry.space_group_name_H-M   'P 1'
#
loop_
_entity.id
_entity.type
_entity.pdbx_description
1 polymer ?
#
loop_
_entity_poly.entity_id
_entity_poly.type
_entity_poly.pdbx_seq_one_letter_code
_entity_poly.pdbx_strand_id
1 'polypeptide(L)'
;MTTYVPGGCAAYVAPTMLVVAAGDALDRVVDLARSGGTPSVLEVIGVLSGGDLAALPDFACVLHDGAGLRAVARGGFEVRTQRWTLEGAAAAPWSEQVVPTDPDVTDSVVTIRRVPAEPGPGAPRRLPVQHGVVLTAEVDWRAAAPAPAEPVPAEPAP
;
A
#
# COMPACT_ATOMS: atom_id res chain seq x y z
N MET A 1 8.80 9.50 4.44
CA MET A 1 9.03 10.32 3.23
C MET A 1 8.91 9.41 2.03
N THR A 2 8.24 9.84 0.96
CA THR A 2 7.94 8.98 -0.20
C THR A 2 8.69 9.48 -1.44
N THR A 3 9.34 8.56 -2.16
CA THR A 3 9.96 8.82 -3.47
C THR A 3 9.33 7.91 -4.52
N TYR A 4 9.27 8.35 -5.77
CA TYR A 4 8.71 7.58 -6.86
C TYR A 4 9.44 7.84 -8.18
N VAL A 5 9.45 6.84 -9.06
CA VAL A 5 9.90 6.97 -10.45
C VAL A 5 8.66 7.11 -11.32
N PRO A 6 8.47 8.16 -12.12
CA PRO A 6 7.30 8.29 -12.99
C PRO A 6 7.11 7.08 -13.90
N GLY A 7 5.87 6.65 -14.15
CA GLY A 7 5.57 5.48 -14.97
C GLY A 7 4.07 5.30 -15.23
N GLY A 8 3.68 4.12 -15.72
CA GLY A 8 2.31 3.87 -16.21
C GLY A 8 1.31 3.37 -15.15
N CYS A 9 1.75 3.00 -13.94
CA CYS A 9 0.86 2.52 -12.89
C CYS A 9 0.38 3.69 -12.03
N ALA A 10 -0.84 3.61 -11.50
CA ALA A 10 -1.33 4.60 -10.54
C ALA A 10 -1.05 4.10 -9.12
N ALA A 11 -0.51 4.99 -8.28
CA ALA A 11 -0.22 4.73 -6.88
C ALA A 11 -0.92 5.72 -5.96
N TYR A 12 -1.67 5.21 -5.00
CA TYR A 12 -2.26 5.94 -3.91
C TYR A 12 -1.29 5.88 -2.74
N VAL A 13 -0.85 7.04 -2.28
CA VAL A 13 0.07 7.17 -1.16
C VAL A 13 -0.66 7.87 -0.02
N ALA A 14 -0.56 7.32 1.18
CA ALA A 14 -1.00 7.91 2.43
C ALA A 14 -0.03 7.54 3.57
N PRO A 15 -0.15 8.15 4.77
CA PRO A 15 0.76 7.90 5.87
C PRO A 15 0.82 6.43 6.33
N THR A 16 -0.32 5.72 6.30
CA THR A 16 -0.46 4.34 6.77
C THR A 16 -0.77 3.35 5.65
N MET A 17 -0.83 3.82 4.40
CA MET A 17 -1.25 3.01 3.26
C MET A 17 -0.48 3.39 2.00
N LEU A 18 -0.02 2.37 1.27
CA LEU A 18 0.46 2.48 -0.10
C LEU A 18 -0.27 1.44 -0.96
N VAL A 19 -0.94 1.88 -2.02
CA VAL A 19 -1.60 0.97 -2.98
C VAL A 19 -1.15 1.33 -4.38
N VAL A 20 -0.70 0.34 -5.15
CA VAL A 20 -0.39 0.46 -6.57
C VAL A 20 -1.27 -0.53 -7.31
N ALA A 21 -1.96 -0.09 -8.36
CA ALA A 21 -2.73 -0.98 -9.20
C ALA A 21 -2.57 -0.63 -10.68
N ALA A 22 -2.79 -1.64 -11.53
CA ALA A 22 -2.93 -1.43 -12.95
C ALA A 22 -4.36 -0.95 -13.27
N GLY A 23 -4.50 0.23 -13.89
CA GLY A 23 -5.78 0.75 -14.40
C GLY A 23 -6.52 1.71 -13.45
N ASP A 24 -7.77 2.00 -13.79
CA ASP A 24 -8.60 3.08 -13.21
C ASP A 24 -9.20 2.75 -11.83
N ALA A 25 -8.87 1.59 -11.25
CA ALA A 25 -9.46 1.12 -10.00
C ALA A 25 -9.04 1.92 -8.76
N LEU A 26 -8.05 2.81 -8.89
CA LEU A 26 -7.55 3.63 -7.78
C LEU A 26 -8.54 4.68 -7.28
N ASP A 27 -9.44 5.19 -8.13
CA ASP A 27 -10.41 6.21 -7.73
C ASP A 27 -11.28 5.71 -6.57
N ARG A 28 -11.68 4.43 -6.63
CA ARG A 28 -12.46 3.82 -5.55
C ARG A 28 -11.64 3.62 -4.27
N VAL A 29 -10.33 3.38 -4.39
CA VAL A 29 -9.42 3.30 -3.22
C VAL A 29 -9.27 4.67 -2.57
N VAL A 30 -9.22 5.74 -3.37
CA VAL A 30 -9.23 7.12 -2.87
C VAL A 30 -10.53 7.40 -2.12
N ASP A 31 -11.68 7.01 -2.68
CA ASP A 31 -12.98 7.20 -2.02
C ASP A 31 -13.09 6.39 -0.73
N LEU A 32 -12.58 5.16 -0.71
CA LEU A 32 -12.46 4.34 0.50
C LEU A 32 -11.60 5.05 1.57
N ALA A 33 -10.45 5.62 1.18
CA ALA A 33 -9.61 6.32 2.14
C ALA A 33 -10.22 7.64 2.65
N ARG A 34 -11.14 8.25 1.88
CA ARG A 34 -11.86 9.47 2.26
C ARG A 34 -13.05 9.21 3.19
N SER A 35 -13.60 7.99 3.22
CA SER A 35 -14.76 7.65 4.06
C SER A 35 -14.43 7.64 5.57
N GLY A 36 -13.14 7.63 5.91
CA GLY A 36 -12.63 7.73 7.27
C GLY A 36 -12.02 6.43 7.77
N GLY A 37 -11.08 6.53 8.73
CA GLY A 37 -10.35 5.38 9.27
C GLY A 37 -9.21 4.88 8.37
N THR A 38 -8.47 3.89 8.86
CA THR A 38 -7.47 3.17 8.07
C THR A 38 -8.14 1.94 7.47
N PRO A 39 -8.30 1.85 6.14
CA PRO A 39 -8.92 0.68 5.51
C PRO A 39 -8.06 -0.56 5.72
N SER A 40 -8.70 -1.70 5.84
CA SER A 40 -8.09 -3.02 5.87
C SER A 40 -7.70 -3.49 4.47
N VAL A 41 -6.79 -4.49 4.40
CA VAL A 41 -6.41 -5.12 3.12
C VAL A 41 -7.63 -5.66 2.39
N LEU A 42 -8.58 -6.26 3.13
CA LEU A 42 -9.77 -6.87 2.54
C LEU A 42 -10.71 -5.82 1.95
N GLU A 43 -10.83 -4.64 2.58
CA GLU A 43 -11.60 -3.52 2.02
C GLU A 43 -10.95 -2.99 0.73
N VAL A 44 -9.62 -2.85 0.71
CA VAL A 44 -8.89 -2.47 -0.51
C VAL A 44 -9.12 -3.50 -1.64
N ILE A 45 -9.00 -4.79 -1.35
CA ILE A 45 -9.27 -5.88 -2.31
C ILE A 45 -10.73 -5.85 -2.78
N GLY A 46 -11.68 -5.66 -1.87
CA GLY A 46 -13.10 -5.60 -2.20
C GLY A 46 -13.42 -4.46 -3.16
N VAL A 47 -12.81 -3.30 -2.94
CA VAL A 47 -12.96 -2.11 -3.79
C VAL A 47 -12.28 -2.28 -5.16
N LEU A 48 -11.06 -2.83 -5.19
CA LEU A 48 -10.33 -3.11 -6.42
C LEU A 48 -11.03 -4.17 -7.28
N SER A 49 -11.62 -5.19 -6.66
CA SER A 49 -12.35 -6.26 -7.36
C SER A 49 -13.73 -5.83 -7.85
N GLY A 50 -14.30 -4.74 -7.31
CA GLY A 50 -15.67 -4.33 -7.63
C GLY A 50 -16.72 -5.39 -7.27
N GLY A 51 -16.41 -6.27 -6.32
CA GLY A 51 -17.29 -7.38 -5.91
C GLY A 51 -17.04 -8.71 -6.64
N ASP A 52 -16.13 -8.77 -7.62
CA ASP A 52 -15.76 -10.00 -8.31
C ASP A 52 -14.24 -10.26 -8.22
N LEU A 53 -13.84 -11.24 -7.43
CA LEU A 53 -12.42 -11.62 -7.27
C LEU A 53 -11.78 -12.13 -8.57
N ALA A 54 -12.56 -12.62 -9.54
CA ALA A 54 -12.04 -12.98 -10.85
C ALA A 54 -11.63 -11.73 -11.65
N ALA A 55 -12.28 -10.60 -11.40
CA ALA A 55 -11.99 -9.30 -12.00
C ALA A 55 -10.91 -8.49 -11.25
N LEU A 56 -10.32 -9.04 -10.18
CA LEU A 56 -9.29 -8.36 -9.39
C LEU A 56 -8.06 -8.08 -10.29
N PRO A 57 -7.69 -6.79 -10.50
CA PRO A 57 -6.56 -6.43 -11.35
C PRO A 57 -5.24 -6.81 -10.70
N ASP A 58 -4.14 -6.69 -11.44
CA ASP A 58 -2.80 -6.69 -10.84
C ASP A 58 -2.69 -5.51 -9.88
N PHE A 59 -2.23 -5.78 -8.65
CA PHE A 59 -2.04 -4.76 -7.63
C PHE A 59 -0.99 -5.18 -6.61
N ALA A 60 -0.50 -4.19 -5.87
CA ALA A 60 0.17 -4.38 -4.61
C ALA A 60 -0.30 -3.35 -3.59
N CYS A 61 -0.45 -3.78 -2.34
CA CYS A 61 -0.96 -2.98 -1.25
C CYS A 61 -0.10 -3.23 -0.02
N VAL A 62 0.24 -2.15 0.69
CA VAL A 62 0.94 -2.22 1.97
C VAL A 62 0.22 -1.30 2.95
N LEU A 63 -0.19 -1.88 4.08
CA LEU A 63 -0.87 -1.19 5.16
C LEU A 63 -0.03 -1.26 6.44
N HIS A 64 -0.10 -0.18 7.23
CA HIS A 64 0.47 -0.09 8.56
C HIS A 64 -0.66 0.16 9.57
N ASP A 65 -0.98 -0.84 10.38
CA ASP A 65 -2.09 -0.81 11.36
C ASP A 65 -1.61 -0.60 12.82
N GLY A 66 -0.31 -0.34 13.00
CA GLY A 66 0.32 -0.17 14.31
C GLY A 66 0.75 -1.48 14.96
N ALA A 67 0.12 -2.61 14.62
CA ALA A 67 0.57 -3.94 15.00
C ALA A 67 1.63 -4.47 14.02
N GLY A 68 1.65 -3.97 12.78
CA GLY A 68 2.72 -4.25 11.83
C GLY A 68 2.46 -3.74 10.42
N LEU A 69 3.32 -4.16 9.50
CA LEU A 69 3.09 -4.03 8.07
C LEU A 69 2.36 -5.27 7.56
N ARG A 70 1.30 -5.05 6.78
CA ARG A 70 0.65 -6.09 5.99
C ARG A 70 0.80 -5.76 4.52
N ALA A 71 1.51 -6.61 3.80
CA ALA A 71 1.77 -6.48 2.38
C ALA A 71 1.00 -7.55 1.59
N VAL A 72 0.41 -7.14 0.48
CA VAL A 72 -0.25 -8.01 -0.48
C VAL A 72 0.21 -7.67 -1.89
N ALA A 73 0.45 -8.68 -2.71
CA ALA A 73 0.82 -8.52 -4.11
C ALA A 73 0.11 -9.55 -4.99
N ARG A 74 -0.30 -9.15 -6.19
CA ARG A 74 -0.92 -10.01 -7.20
C ARG A 74 -0.33 -9.71 -8.59
N GLY A 75 -0.17 -10.75 -9.39
CA GLY A 75 0.28 -10.62 -10.77
C GLY A 75 1.70 -10.07 -10.85
N GLY A 76 1.95 -9.17 -11.79
CA GLY A 76 3.29 -8.64 -12.08
C GLY A 76 3.84 -7.64 -11.07
N PHE A 77 3.44 -7.66 -9.79
CA PHE A 77 3.95 -6.73 -8.76
C PHE A 77 4.88 -7.41 -7.77
N GLU A 78 5.85 -6.65 -7.29
CA GLU A 78 6.77 -7.01 -6.21
C GLU A 78 6.68 -5.95 -5.11
N VAL A 79 6.57 -6.41 -3.87
CA VAL A 79 6.74 -5.58 -2.67
C VAL A 79 8.04 -5.99 -2.00
N ARG A 80 8.92 -5.02 -1.72
CA ARG A 80 10.24 -5.31 -1.17
C ARG A 80 10.57 -4.39 -0.02
N THR A 81 11.29 -4.92 0.95
CA THR A 81 12.01 -4.16 1.96
C THR A 81 13.49 -4.56 1.94
N GLN A 82 14.29 -4.02 2.85
CA GLN A 82 15.67 -4.49 3.03
C GLN A 82 15.76 -5.95 3.51
N ARG A 83 14.70 -6.50 4.12
CA ARG A 83 14.72 -7.79 4.81
C ARG A 83 13.98 -8.90 4.07
N TRP A 84 13.01 -8.54 3.23
CA TRP A 84 12.15 -9.51 2.56
C TRP A 84 11.64 -8.97 1.23
N THR A 85 11.25 -9.91 0.37
CA THR A 85 10.61 -9.65 -0.91
C THR A 85 9.35 -10.52 -0.98
N LEU A 86 8.24 -9.89 -1.36
CA LEU A 86 6.96 -10.53 -1.64
C LEU A 86 6.65 -10.36 -3.12
N GLU A 87 6.65 -11.47 -3.84
CA GLU A 87 6.28 -11.51 -5.25
C GLU A 87 4.79 -11.80 -5.40
N GLY A 88 4.13 -11.12 -6.34
CA GLY A 88 2.74 -11.34 -6.66
C GLY A 88 2.51 -12.74 -7.23
N ALA A 89 1.49 -13.42 -6.70
CA ALA A 89 1.14 -14.74 -7.20
C ALA A 89 0.50 -14.65 -8.59
N ALA A 90 0.91 -15.55 -9.49
CA ALA A 90 0.29 -15.72 -10.82
C ALA A 90 -0.89 -16.71 -10.81
N ALA A 91 -0.92 -17.66 -9.85
CA ALA A 91 -1.89 -18.76 -9.80
C ALA A 91 -2.75 -18.78 -8.52
N ALA A 92 -2.35 -18.05 -7.48
CA ALA A 92 -3.15 -17.80 -6.28
C ALA A 92 -3.81 -16.42 -6.39
N PRO A 93 -4.91 -16.15 -5.67
CA PRO A 93 -5.62 -14.88 -5.82
C PRO A 93 -4.76 -13.66 -5.42
N TRP A 94 -3.82 -13.83 -4.48
CA TRP A 94 -2.70 -12.93 -4.19
C TRP A 94 -1.68 -13.63 -3.28
N SER A 95 -0.49 -13.03 -3.14
CA SER A 95 0.49 -13.35 -2.09
C SER A 95 0.34 -12.37 -0.94
N GLU A 96 0.50 -12.83 0.30
CA GLU A 96 0.36 -11.99 1.49
C GLU A 96 1.51 -12.23 2.47
N GLN A 97 1.97 -11.15 3.10
CA GLN A 97 2.97 -11.17 4.15
C GLN A 97 2.59 -10.20 5.28
N VAL A 98 2.65 -10.70 6.52
CA VAL A 98 2.43 -9.90 7.73
C VAL A 98 3.75 -9.82 8.49
N VAL A 99 4.16 -8.60 8.84
CA VAL A 99 5.41 -8.31 9.54
C VAL A 99 5.08 -7.49 10.79
N PRO A 100 5.25 -8.05 12.00
CA PRO A 100 4.96 -7.32 13.23
C PRO A 100 5.76 -6.02 13.36
N THR A 101 5.21 -5.05 14.10
CA THR A 101 5.90 -3.80 14.44
C THR A 101 7.08 -4.12 15.37
N ASP A 102 8.26 -3.98 14.82
CA ASP A 102 9.53 -3.88 15.54
C ASP A 102 10.03 -2.43 15.32
N PRO A 103 10.67 -1.76 16.29
CA PRO A 103 11.29 -0.45 16.06
C PRO A 103 12.16 -0.37 14.79
N ASP A 104 12.76 -1.49 14.36
CA ASP A 104 13.51 -1.55 13.10
C ASP A 104 12.61 -1.62 11.83
N VAL A 105 11.38 -2.11 11.95
CA VAL A 105 10.41 -2.28 10.86
C VAL A 105 9.70 -0.96 10.55
N THR A 106 9.45 -0.11 11.56
CA THR A 106 8.83 1.21 11.36
C THR A 106 9.69 2.15 10.50
N ASP A 107 11.01 1.93 10.49
CA ASP A 107 11.96 2.68 9.69
C ASP A 107 12.28 2.05 8.32
N SER A 108 11.69 0.89 8.03
CA SER A 108 11.91 0.20 6.76
C SER A 108 11.23 0.93 5.60
N VAL A 109 12.02 1.23 4.56
CA VAL A 109 11.49 1.69 3.28
C VAL A 109 10.91 0.48 2.55
N VAL A 110 9.65 0.60 2.15
CA VAL A 110 8.95 -0.39 1.34
C VAL A 110 8.93 0.11 -0.09
N THR A 111 9.45 -0.69 -1.01
CA THR A 111 9.41 -0.44 -2.45
C THR A 111 8.31 -1.28 -3.07
N ILE A 112 7.43 -0.66 -3.86
CA ILE A 112 6.51 -1.37 -4.74
C ILE A 112 6.87 -1.06 -6.19
N ARG A 113 7.02 -2.09 -7.02
CA ARG A 113 7.30 -1.96 -8.46
C ARG A 113 6.69 -3.09 -9.26
N ARG A 114 6.60 -2.90 -10.58
CA ARG A 114 6.21 -3.94 -11.53
C ARG A 114 7.40 -4.83 -11.91
N VAL A 115 7.14 -6.10 -12.23
CA VAL A 115 8.11 -7.10 -12.71
C VAL A 115 7.62 -7.71 -14.03
N PRO A 116 8.41 -7.65 -15.12
CA PRO A 116 9.70 -6.95 -15.21
C PRO A 116 9.53 -5.44 -15.01
N ALA A 117 10.58 -4.79 -14.48
CA ALA A 117 10.55 -3.36 -14.22
C ALA A 117 10.32 -2.58 -15.51
N GLU A 118 9.30 -1.72 -15.51
CA GLU A 118 9.10 -0.77 -16.59
C GLU A 118 10.14 0.35 -16.46
N PRO A 119 10.88 0.69 -17.53
CA PRO A 119 11.78 1.83 -17.51
C PRO A 119 10.94 3.12 -17.41
N GLY A 120 10.86 3.68 -16.21
CA GLY A 120 10.23 4.97 -15.99
C GLY A 120 11.07 6.12 -16.58
N PRO A 121 10.46 7.15 -17.17
CA PRO A 121 11.20 8.29 -17.68
C PRO A 121 11.74 9.15 -16.53
N GLY A 122 13.00 8.90 -16.17
CA GLY A 122 13.83 9.82 -15.39
C GLY A 122 14.21 9.36 -13.98
N ALA A 123 14.84 10.27 -13.25
CA ALA A 123 15.33 10.02 -11.90
C ALA A 123 14.19 9.97 -10.86
N PRO A 124 14.38 9.27 -9.72
CA PRO A 124 13.45 9.30 -8.60
C PRO A 124 13.07 10.72 -8.17
N ARG A 125 11.80 10.95 -7.90
CA ARG A 125 11.21 12.23 -7.47
C ARG A 125 10.62 12.09 -6.08
N ARG A 126 10.66 13.16 -5.28
CA ARG A 126 9.94 13.21 -4.00
C ARG A 126 8.47 13.49 -4.25
N LEU A 127 7.60 12.79 -3.51
CA LEU A 127 6.18 13.12 -3.49
C LEU A 127 5.99 14.47 -2.75
N PRO A 128 5.41 15.50 -3.39
CA PRO A 128 5.28 16.82 -2.78
C PRO A 128 4.16 16.91 -1.74
N VAL A 129 3.33 15.87 -1.64
CA VAL A 129 2.18 15.78 -0.73
C VAL A 129 2.33 14.56 0.18
N GLN A 130 1.74 14.61 1.38
CA GLN A 130 1.72 13.48 2.30
C GLN A 130 0.70 12.40 1.89
N HIS A 131 -0.35 12.82 1.19
CA HIS A 131 -1.39 11.97 0.65
C HIS A 131 -1.72 12.43 -0.77
N GLY A 132 -1.71 11.52 -1.74
CA GLY A 132 -2.17 11.79 -3.09
C GLY A 132 -2.04 10.58 -4.02
N VAL A 133 -2.44 10.79 -5.27
CA VAL A 133 -2.27 9.81 -6.36
C VAL A 133 -1.13 10.26 -7.28
N VAL A 134 -0.24 9.35 -7.65
CA VAL A 134 0.82 9.58 -8.64
C VAL A 134 0.87 8.48 -9.68
N LEU A 135 1.35 8.84 -10.87
CA LEU A 135 1.71 7.89 -11.90
C LEU A 135 3.17 7.47 -11.71
N THR A 136 3.40 6.16 -11.58
CA THR A 136 4.66 5.60 -11.13
C THR A 136 5.01 4.28 -11.84
N ALA A 137 6.31 4.02 -11.98
CA ALA A 137 6.88 2.71 -12.30
C ALA A 137 7.39 2.01 -11.02
N GLU A 138 7.80 2.79 -10.03
CA GLU A 138 8.36 2.34 -8.75
C GLU A 138 8.09 3.37 -7.68
N VAL A 139 7.69 2.95 -6.48
CA VAL A 139 7.44 3.85 -5.36
C VAL A 139 8.09 3.30 -4.09
N ASP A 140 8.90 4.15 -3.47
CA ASP A 140 9.49 3.95 -2.15
C ASP A 140 8.67 4.71 -1.13
N TRP A 141 8.18 3.99 -0.15
CA TRP A 141 7.32 4.52 0.90
C TRP A 141 7.86 4.15 2.26
N ARG A 142 7.79 5.10 3.19
CA ARG A 142 8.03 4.86 4.61
C ARG A 142 6.75 5.17 5.36
N ALA A 143 6.23 4.16 6.05
CA ALA A 143 5.06 4.29 6.89
C ALA A 143 5.28 5.37 7.96
N ALA A 144 4.26 6.17 8.21
CA ALA A 144 4.19 6.94 9.45
C ALA A 144 3.77 5.99 10.58
N ALA A 145 4.23 6.29 11.80
CA ALA A 145 3.62 5.70 12.98
C ALA A 145 2.11 6.03 12.98
N PRO A 146 1.23 5.07 13.32
CA PRO A 146 -0.18 5.38 13.45
C PRO A 146 -0.35 6.41 14.56
N ALA A 147 -1.36 7.27 14.43
CA ALA A 147 -1.74 8.12 15.54
C ALA A 147 -2.11 7.23 16.74
N PRO A 148 -1.66 7.56 17.96
CA PRO A 148 -2.10 6.83 19.15
C PRO A 148 -3.64 6.92 19.21
N ALA A 149 -4.29 5.78 19.46
CA ALA A 149 -5.73 5.77 19.69
C ALA A 149 -6.06 6.75 20.82
N GLU A 150 -7.07 7.62 20.62
CA GLU A 150 -7.54 8.47 21.70
C GLU A 150 -7.95 7.57 22.87
N PRO A 151 -7.53 7.88 24.11
CA PRO A 151 -7.92 7.10 25.27
C PRO A 151 -9.44 7.12 25.39
N VAL A 152 -10.06 5.95 25.31
CA VAL A 152 -11.49 5.79 25.57
C VAL A 152 -11.74 6.32 26.99
N PRO A 153 -12.68 7.27 27.20
CA PRO A 153 -13.00 7.76 28.53
C PRO A 153 -13.33 6.57 29.43
N ALA A 154 -12.62 6.45 30.56
CA ALA A 154 -12.91 5.41 31.53
C ALA A 154 -14.38 5.55 31.96
N GLU A 155 -15.15 4.49 31.76
CA GLU A 155 -16.53 4.41 32.23
C GLU A 155 -16.50 4.58 33.76
N PRO A 156 -17.29 5.51 34.34
CA PRO A 156 -17.30 5.71 35.78
C PRO A 156 -17.76 4.41 36.47
N ALA A 157 -16.94 3.92 37.39
CA ALA A 157 -17.27 2.75 38.20
C ALA A 157 -18.58 3.00 39.00
N PRO A 158 -19.44 1.98 39.14
CA PRO A 158 -20.72 2.10 39.86
C PRO A 158 -20.54 2.31 41.37
#